data_AF-A0A2D6K1N2-F1
#
_entry.id   AF-A0A2D6K1N2-F1
#
_cell.length_a   1.000
_cell.length_b   1.000
_cell.length_c   1.000
_cell.angle_alpha   90.00
_cell.angle_beta   90.00
_cell.angle_gamma   90.00
#
_symmetry.space_group_name_H-M   'P 1'
#
loop_
_entity.id
_entity.type
_entity.pdbx_description
1 polymer ?
#
loop_
_entity_poly.entity_id
_entity_poly.type
_entity_poly.pdbx_seq_one_letter_code
_entity_poly.pdbx_strand_id
1 'polypeptide(L)' 'RREGDPPSLVASNERICSLTGWAPKRDNLEQIILSAYEWEKTI' A
#
# COMPACT_ATOMS: atom_id res chain seq x y z
N ARG A 1 -7.63 -0.19 18.50
CA ARG A 1 -8.72 -0.36 17.51
C ARG A 1 -9.86 0.54 17.96
N ARG A 2 -10.32 1.46 17.14
CA ARG A 2 -11.46 2.32 17.52
C ARG A 2 -12.73 1.46 17.45
N GLU A 3 -13.75 1.79 18.23
CA GLU A 3 -15.06 1.14 18.05
C GLU A 3 -15.51 1.36 16.61
N GLY A 4 -15.94 0.28 15.95
CA GLY A 4 -16.39 0.29 14.56
C GLY A 4 -15.34 -0.08 13.50
N ASP A 5 -14.05 -0.17 13.83
CA ASP A 5 -13.04 -0.56 12.83
C ASP A 5 -13.17 -2.05 12.46
N PRO A 6 -13.27 -2.40 11.16
CA PRO A 6 -13.26 -3.79 10.73
C PRO A 6 -11.91 -4.46 11.01
N PRO A 7 -11.85 -5.80 11.08
CA PRO A 7 -10.60 -6.52 11.38
C PRO A 7 -9.59 -6.45 10.22
N SER A 8 -10.07 -6.23 9.00
CA SER A 8 -9.26 -6.07 7.80
C SER A 8 -10.02 -5.20 6.80
N LEU A 9 -9.27 -4.40 6.03
CA LEU A 9 -9.79 -3.60 4.93
C LEU A 9 -8.73 -3.58 3.84
N VAL A 10 -8.93 -4.41 2.81
CA VAL A 10 -8.00 -4.54 1.67
C VAL A 10 -8.81 -4.41 0.38
N ALA A 11 -8.36 -3.55 -0.53
CA ALA A 11 -8.99 -3.37 -1.83
C ALA A 11 -8.44 -4.36 -2.85
N SER A 12 -9.28 -4.81 -3.78
CA SER A 12 -8.86 -5.68 -4.88
C SER A 12 -8.38 -4.84 -6.08
N ASN A 13 -7.31 -5.26 -6.75
CA ASN A 13 -6.64 -4.50 -7.81
C ASN A 13 -6.92 -5.04 -9.23
N GLU A 14 -7.75 -6.07 -9.37
CA GLU A 14 -7.93 -6.78 -10.64
C GLU A 14 -8.49 -5.85 -11.73
N ARG A 15 -9.44 -4.98 -11.38
CA ARG A 15 -10.10 -4.07 -12.33
C ARG A 15 -9.13 -3.04 -12.93
N ILE A 16 -8.23 -2.47 -12.12
CA ILE A 16 -7.25 -1.50 -12.61
C ILE A 16 -6.20 -2.20 -13.47
N CYS A 17 -5.72 -3.38 -13.03
CA CYS A 17 -4.78 -4.17 -13.82
C CYS A 17 -5.36 -4.61 -15.17
N SER A 18 -6.61 -5.09 -15.20
CA SER A 18 -7.24 -5.59 -16.42
C SER A 18 -7.58 -4.48 -17.43
N LEU A 19 -8.02 -3.32 -16.96
CA LEU A 19 -8.52 -2.26 -17.83
C LEU A 19 -7.42 -1.34 -18.36
N THR A 20 -6.35 -1.15 -17.59
CA THR A 20 -5.31 -0.16 -17.94
C THR A 20 -3.94 -0.78 -18.17
N GLY A 21 -3.79 -2.10 -17.96
CA GLY A 21 -2.48 -2.76 -17.95
C GLY A 21 -1.55 -2.25 -16.85
N TRP A 22 -2.10 -1.53 -15.85
CA TRP A 22 -1.31 -1.00 -14.75
C TRP A 22 -0.86 -2.16 -13.85
N ALA A 23 0.42 -2.12 -13.47
CA ALA A 23 1.00 -3.06 -12.53
C ALA A 23 1.70 -2.28 -11.42
N PRO A 24 1.54 -2.67 -10.15
CA PRO A 24 2.24 -2.03 -9.05
C PRO A 24 3.76 -2.26 -9.20
N LYS A 25 4.54 -1.19 -9.11
CA LYS A 25 6.02 -1.24 -9.17
C LYS A 25 6.68 -1.35 -7.80
N ARG A 26 5.92 -1.10 -6.73
CA ARG A 26 6.37 -1.03 -5.33
C ARG A 26 5.29 -1.62 -4.42
N ASP A 27 5.12 -2.93 -4.48
CA ASP A 27 4.16 -3.71 -3.67
C ASP A 27 4.82 -4.45 -2.49
N ASN A 28 6.15 -4.47 -2.45
CA ASN A 28 6.90 -5.04 -1.33
C ASN A 28 6.79 -4.14 -0.08
N LEU A 29 6.24 -4.70 0.99
CA LEU A 29 5.97 -3.98 2.24
C LEU A 29 7.24 -3.44 2.90
N GLU A 30 8.33 -4.21 2.93
CA GLU A 30 9.59 -3.80 3.54
C GLU A 30 10.18 -2.57 2.83
N GLN A 31 10.15 -2.58 1.50
CA GLN A 31 10.63 -1.44 0.69
C GLN A 31 9.76 -0.19 0.89
N ILE A 32 8.43 -0.36 0.99
CA ILE A 32 7.51 0.75 1.27
C ILE A 32 7.87 1.40 2.62
N ILE A 33 7.99 0.59 3.68
CA ILE A 33 8.32 1.08 5.03
C ILE A 33 9.70 1.73 5.06
N LEU A 34 10.71 1.09 4.47
CA LEU A 34 12.08 1.60 4.44
C LEU A 34 12.14 2.98 3.77
N SER A 35 11.46 3.14 2.64
CA SER A 35 11.45 4.42 1.92
C SER A 35 10.82 5.56 2.73
N ALA A 36 9.75 5.28 3.49
CA ALA A 36 9.11 6.25 4.36
C ALA A 36 10.01 6.59 5.56
N TYR A 37 10.63 5.58 6.17
CA TYR A 37 11.54 5.77 7.31
C TYR A 37 12.77 6.61 6.95
N GLU A 38 13.39 6.35 5.79
CA GLU A 38 14.53 7.14 5.33
C GLU A 38 14.15 8.59 5.02
N TRP A 39 12.94 8.84 4.50
CA TRP A 39 12.44 10.21 4.36
C TRP A 39 12.25 10.90 5.71
N GLU A 40 11.65 10.23 6.69
CA GLU A 40 11.40 10.77 8.02
C GLU A 40 12.71 11.23 8.71
N LYS A 41 13.82 10.53 8.48
CA LYS A 41 15.15 10.90 9.01
C LYS A 41 15.73 12.19 8.44
N THR A 42 15.17 12.71 7.36
CA THR A 42 15.60 13.96 6.72
C THR A 42 14.79 15.18 7.16
N ILE A 43 13.80 14.98 8.04
CA ILE A 43 12.99 16.02 8.68
C ILE A 43 13.70 16.52 9.95
#